data_AF-A0A3S3PHH4-F1
#
_entry.id   AF-A0A3S3PHH4-F1
#
_cell.length_a   1.000
_cell.length_b   1.000
_cell.length_c   1.000
_cell.angle_alpha   90.00
_cell.angle_beta   90.00
_cell.angle_gamma   90.00
#
_symmetry.space_group_name_H-M   'P 1'
#
loop_
_entity.id
_entity.type
_entity.pdbx_description
1 polymer ?
#
loop_
_entity_poly.entity_id
_entity_poly.type
_entity_poly.pdbx_seq_one_letter_code
_entity_poly.pdbx_strand_id
1 'polypeptide(L)'
;MLKKKLMHSRSAYLHAVRALPSPENLHSGPIRQNSFEFTRADQIESQLIELGWAFFPRYEACLDKWLKDQGVKLSKQVQLKDWLTSRGVSIPAEFSEGLKLYRQIRNTLHHDDGASLSGNPETEIHLLPEYMENFFELFCWIGTEVETANRADEGESRQPAAPFALPSRGASEKPSPLSDRG
;
A
#
# COMPACT_ATOMS: atom_id res chain seq x y z
N MET A 1 2.69 6.56 8.55
CA MET A 1 1.62 5.54 8.61
C MET A 1 0.59 5.73 7.51
N LEU A 2 0.67 4.88 6.49
CA LEU A 2 -0.24 4.81 5.34
C LEU A 2 -1.72 4.68 5.76
N LYS A 3 -1.99 3.85 6.78
CA LYS A 3 -3.35 3.60 7.30
C LYS A 3 -4.14 4.89 7.59
N LYS A 4 -3.52 5.90 8.22
CA LYS A 4 -4.20 7.16 8.52
C LYS A 4 -4.63 7.93 7.25
N LYS A 5 -3.83 7.86 6.18
CA LYS A 5 -4.14 8.49 4.89
C LYS A 5 -5.29 7.75 4.19
N LEU A 6 -5.24 6.42 4.17
CA LEU A 6 -6.30 5.58 3.59
C LEU A 6 -7.62 5.68 4.35
N MET A 7 -7.59 5.78 5.68
CA MET A 7 -8.79 5.89 6.52
C MET A 7 -9.69 7.06 6.11
N HIS A 8 -9.12 8.20 5.74
CA HIS A 8 -9.93 9.33 5.26
C HIS A 8 -10.68 8.98 3.97
N SER A 9 -9.98 8.41 2.98
CA SER A 9 -10.58 7.99 1.72
C SER A 9 -11.64 6.91 1.93
N ARG A 10 -11.38 5.96 2.83
CA ARG A 10 -12.32 4.90 3.22
C ARG A 10 -13.56 5.45 3.87
N SER A 11 -13.42 6.35 4.84
CA SER A 11 -14.55 6.98 5.50
C SER A 11 -15.41 7.77 4.53
N ALA A 12 -14.80 8.47 3.57
CA ALA A 12 -15.53 9.20 2.55
C ALA A 12 -16.28 8.27 1.58
N TYR A 13 -15.65 7.15 1.16
CA TYR A 13 -16.31 6.13 0.34
C TYR A 13 -17.52 5.52 1.08
N LEU A 14 -17.34 5.05 2.31
CA LEU A 14 -18.41 4.46 3.11
C LEU A 14 -19.53 5.46 3.38
N HIS A 15 -19.21 6.73 3.57
CA HIS A 15 -20.22 7.78 3.71
C HIS A 15 -21.05 7.94 2.43
N ALA A 16 -20.39 7.99 1.26
CA ALA A 16 -21.08 8.11 -0.02
C ALA A 16 -21.97 6.90 -0.32
N VAL A 17 -21.47 5.68 -0.09
CA VAL A 17 -22.26 4.44 -0.27
C VAL A 17 -23.47 4.41 0.67
N ARG A 18 -23.29 4.77 1.94
CA ARG A 18 -24.41 4.85 2.92
C ARG A 18 -25.40 5.98 2.62
N ALA A 19 -25.00 6.93 1.78
CA ALA A 19 -25.86 8.00 1.29
C ALA A 19 -26.60 7.61 0.00
N LEU A 20 -26.52 6.36 -0.46
CA LEU A 20 -27.44 5.79 -1.44
C LEU A 20 -28.66 5.18 -0.71
N PRO A 21 -29.86 5.25 -1.31
CA PRO A 21 -31.01 4.51 -0.78
C PRO A 21 -30.79 3.00 -0.96
N SER A 22 -31.43 2.18 -0.12
CA SER A 22 -31.43 0.73 -0.34
C SER A 22 -32.45 0.36 -1.43
N PRO A 23 -32.10 -0.55 -2.38
CA PRO A 23 -33.00 -0.95 -3.47
C PRO A 23 -34.34 -1.49 -3.00
N GLU A 24 -34.36 -2.15 -1.84
CA GLU A 24 -35.56 -2.73 -1.25
C GLU A 24 -36.62 -1.66 -0.99
N ASN A 25 -36.23 -0.45 -0.57
CA ASN A 25 -37.17 0.62 -0.24
C ASN A 25 -37.98 1.12 -1.45
N LEU A 26 -37.56 0.80 -2.69
CA LEU A 26 -38.29 1.17 -3.91
C LEU A 26 -39.66 0.49 -4.03
N HIS A 27 -39.92 -0.58 -3.27
CA HIS A 27 -41.25 -1.21 -3.22
C HIS A 27 -42.36 -0.26 -2.76
N SER A 28 -42.00 0.84 -2.06
CA SER A 28 -42.92 1.85 -1.55
C SER A 28 -43.13 3.02 -2.53
N GLY A 29 -42.50 2.98 -3.70
CA GLY A 29 -42.49 4.05 -4.69
C GLY A 29 -41.11 4.71 -4.86
N PRO A 30 -41.01 5.76 -5.70
CA PRO A 30 -39.77 6.47 -5.94
C PRO A 30 -39.15 7.07 -4.66
N ILE A 31 -37.83 7.04 -4.55
CA ILE A 31 -37.08 7.58 -3.41
C ILE A 31 -36.32 8.82 -3.86
N ARG A 32 -36.51 9.94 -3.15
CA ARG A 32 -35.74 11.17 -3.39
C ARG A 32 -34.64 11.31 -2.35
N GLN A 33 -33.38 11.34 -2.80
CA GLN A 33 -32.20 11.45 -1.93
C GLN A 33 -31.13 12.29 -2.63
N ASN A 34 -30.51 13.24 -1.91
CA ASN A 34 -29.45 14.12 -2.43
C ASN A 34 -29.82 14.84 -3.75
N SER A 35 -31.06 15.34 -3.84
CA SER A 35 -31.61 15.99 -5.05
C SER A 35 -31.80 15.09 -6.27
N PHE A 36 -31.56 13.78 -6.15
CA PHE A 36 -31.84 12.79 -7.18
C PHE A 36 -33.10 11.99 -6.83
N GLU A 37 -33.85 11.57 -7.84
CA GLU A 37 -34.99 10.68 -7.69
C GLU A 37 -34.65 9.31 -8.27
N PHE A 38 -34.71 8.30 -7.42
CA PHE A 38 -34.49 6.90 -7.78
C PHE A 38 -35.85 6.23 -7.98
N THR A 39 -36.05 5.68 -9.17
CA THR A 39 -37.29 5.00 -9.57
C THR A 39 -37.09 3.51 -9.81
N ARG A 40 -35.84 3.07 -9.94
CA ARG A 40 -35.46 1.69 -10.27
C ARG A 40 -34.18 1.27 -9.54
N ALA A 41 -34.05 -0.03 -9.28
CA ALA A 41 -32.92 -0.61 -8.56
C ALA A 41 -31.59 -0.48 -9.34
N ASP A 42 -31.64 -0.63 -10.67
CA ASP A 42 -30.49 -0.47 -11.58
C ASP A 42 -29.83 0.90 -11.45
N GLN A 43 -30.59 1.97 -11.17
CA GLN A 43 -30.06 3.30 -10.94
C GLN A 43 -29.21 3.36 -9.67
N ILE A 44 -29.63 2.66 -8.60
CA ILE A 44 -28.91 2.60 -7.33
C ILE A 44 -27.64 1.76 -7.50
N GLU A 45 -27.75 0.60 -8.16
CA GLU A 45 -26.62 -0.29 -8.45
C GLU A 45 -25.57 0.40 -9.32
N SER A 46 -25.99 1.10 -10.36
CA SER A 46 -25.10 1.89 -11.21
C SER A 46 -24.35 2.95 -10.39
N GLN A 47 -25.03 3.71 -9.53
CA GLN A 47 -24.35 4.67 -8.65
C GLN A 47 -23.36 4.01 -7.69
N LEU A 48 -23.66 2.80 -7.20
CA LEU A 48 -22.74 2.06 -6.34
C LEU A 48 -21.44 1.68 -7.07
N ILE A 49 -21.55 1.22 -8.32
CA ILE A 49 -20.39 0.89 -9.18
C ILE A 49 -19.54 2.14 -9.42
N GLU A 50 -20.18 3.24 -9.81
CA GLU A 50 -19.52 4.54 -10.06
C GLU A 50 -18.78 5.05 -8.83
N LEU A 51 -19.33 4.88 -7.62
CA LEU A 51 -18.63 5.23 -6.39
C LEU A 51 -17.37 4.39 -6.18
N GLY A 52 -17.42 3.09 -6.48
CA GLY A 52 -16.23 2.23 -6.44
C GLY A 52 -15.13 2.74 -7.37
N TRP A 53 -15.49 3.07 -8.61
CA TRP A 53 -14.59 3.65 -9.62
C TRP A 53 -14.04 5.00 -9.22
N ALA A 54 -14.85 5.88 -8.62
CA ALA A 54 -14.41 7.21 -8.21
C ALA A 54 -13.45 7.19 -7.02
N PHE A 55 -13.60 6.22 -6.11
CA PHE A 55 -12.83 6.17 -4.86
C PHE A 55 -11.57 5.29 -4.95
N PHE A 56 -11.55 4.26 -5.80
CA PHE A 56 -10.38 3.40 -5.94
C PHE A 56 -9.09 4.15 -6.39
N PRO A 57 -9.12 5.05 -7.39
CA PRO A 57 -7.96 5.85 -7.75
C PRO A 57 -7.44 6.71 -6.59
N ARG A 58 -8.31 7.11 -5.65
CA ARG A 58 -7.87 7.83 -4.44
C ARG A 58 -7.09 6.93 -3.50
N TYR A 59 -7.48 5.66 -3.36
CA TYR A 59 -6.72 4.68 -2.59
C TYR A 59 -5.35 4.44 -3.24
N GLU A 60 -5.32 4.26 -4.56
CA GLU A 60 -4.10 4.04 -5.34
C GLU A 60 -3.13 5.23 -5.19
N ALA A 61 -3.62 6.45 -5.37
CA ALA A 61 -2.82 7.66 -5.22
C ALA A 61 -2.26 7.81 -3.79
N CYS A 62 -3.01 7.40 -2.77
CA CYS A 62 -2.52 7.38 -1.38
C CYS A 62 -1.37 6.39 -1.20
N LEU A 63 -1.48 5.19 -1.76
CA LEU A 63 -0.44 4.17 -1.71
C LEU A 63 0.81 4.62 -2.48
N ASP A 64 0.65 5.03 -3.74
CA ASP A 64 1.76 5.42 -4.62
C ASP A 64 2.56 6.59 -4.04
N LYS A 65 1.87 7.64 -3.57
CA LYS A 65 2.53 8.75 -2.89
C LYS A 65 3.28 8.29 -1.65
N TRP A 66 2.65 7.45 -0.83
CA TRP A 66 3.28 6.99 0.41
C TRP A 66 4.51 6.11 0.15
N LEU A 67 4.45 5.19 -0.83
CA LEU A 67 5.59 4.37 -1.24
C LEU A 67 6.78 5.22 -1.69
N LYS A 68 6.52 6.27 -2.48
CA LYS A 68 7.54 7.25 -2.89
C LYS A 68 8.14 7.97 -1.68
N ASP A 69 7.30 8.42 -0.74
CA ASP A 69 7.75 9.06 0.50
C ASP A 69 8.58 8.09 1.38
N GLN A 70 8.40 6.77 1.25
CA GLN A 70 9.22 5.73 1.91
C GLN A 70 10.49 5.35 1.12
N GLY A 71 10.79 6.03 0.01
CA GLY A 71 11.95 5.71 -0.83
C GLY A 71 11.82 4.42 -1.64
N VAL A 72 10.62 3.83 -1.72
CA VAL A 72 10.35 2.65 -2.54
C VAL A 72 10.38 3.05 -4.01
N LYS A 73 11.29 2.43 -4.78
CA LYS A 73 11.47 2.70 -6.21
C LYS A 73 10.87 1.57 -7.03
N LEU A 74 9.60 1.75 -7.42
CA LEU A 74 8.93 0.85 -8.34
C LEU A 74 9.20 1.25 -9.79
N SER A 75 9.26 0.27 -10.69
CA SER A 75 9.46 0.48 -12.13
C SER A 75 8.70 -0.58 -12.93
N LYS A 76 8.78 -0.50 -14.27
CA LYS A 76 8.27 -1.57 -15.14
C LYS A 76 8.96 -2.92 -14.88
N GLN A 77 10.19 -2.90 -14.37
CA GLN A 77 11.03 -4.07 -14.11
C GLN A 77 10.97 -4.53 -12.64
N VAL A 78 10.66 -3.62 -11.72
CA VAL A 78 10.59 -3.90 -10.28
C VAL A 78 9.20 -3.52 -9.78
N GLN A 79 8.34 -4.52 -9.64
CA GLN A 79 7.01 -4.33 -9.10
C GLN A 79 7.01 -4.40 -7.58
N LEU A 80 5.90 -4.01 -6.97
CA LEU A 80 5.77 -4.02 -5.50
C LEU A 80 5.98 -5.42 -4.91
N LYS A 81 5.48 -6.47 -5.59
CA LYS A 81 5.71 -7.87 -5.20
C LYS A 81 7.20 -8.23 -5.23
N ASP A 82 7.90 -7.81 -6.28
CA ASP A 82 9.34 -8.07 -6.44
C ASP A 82 10.14 -7.34 -5.35
N TRP A 83 9.76 -6.09 -5.07
CA TRP A 83 10.37 -5.28 -4.03
C TRP A 83 10.20 -5.94 -2.65
N LEU A 84 8.99 -6.34 -2.27
CA LEU A 84 8.72 -7.01 -0.99
C LEU A 84 9.51 -8.31 -0.86
N THR A 85 9.48 -9.15 -1.90
CA THR A 85 10.24 -10.42 -1.92
C THR A 85 11.75 -10.17 -1.77
N SER A 86 12.30 -9.14 -2.42
CA SER A 86 13.72 -8.78 -2.32
C SER A 86 14.14 -8.35 -0.91
N ARG A 87 13.18 -7.96 -0.07
CA ARG A 87 13.35 -7.63 1.35
C ARG A 87 13.05 -8.80 2.29
N GLY A 88 12.89 -10.00 1.75
CA GLY A 88 12.59 -11.21 2.54
C GLY A 88 11.16 -11.27 3.08
N VAL A 89 10.25 -10.42 2.60
CA VAL A 89 8.85 -10.45 3.03
C VAL A 89 8.16 -11.68 2.43
N SER A 90 7.59 -12.53 3.29
CA SER A 90 6.73 -13.64 2.88
C SER A 90 5.33 -13.12 2.61
N ILE A 91 4.87 -13.24 1.37
CA ILE A 91 3.59 -12.70 0.92
C ILE A 91 2.53 -13.81 1.01
N PRO A 92 1.47 -13.66 1.82
CA PRO A 92 0.34 -14.58 1.85
C PRO A 92 -0.30 -14.76 0.46
N ALA A 93 -0.86 -15.94 0.20
CA ALA A 93 -1.40 -16.29 -1.12
C ALA A 93 -2.53 -15.33 -1.53
N GLU A 94 -3.40 -15.00 -0.58
CA GLU A 94 -4.51 -14.05 -0.73
C GLU A 94 -4.03 -12.65 -1.13
N PHE A 95 -2.92 -12.17 -0.57
CA PHE A 95 -2.36 -10.86 -0.91
C PHE A 95 -1.58 -10.88 -2.23
N SER A 96 -1.00 -12.02 -2.59
CA SER A 96 -0.40 -12.20 -3.93
C SER A 96 -1.46 -12.08 -5.02
N GLU A 97 -2.64 -12.69 -4.85
CA GLU A 97 -3.75 -12.53 -5.80
C GLU A 97 -4.32 -11.10 -5.76
N GLY A 98 -4.50 -10.52 -4.57
CA GLY A 98 -4.92 -9.12 -4.42
C GLY A 98 -4.00 -8.12 -5.16
N LEU A 99 -2.68 -8.32 -5.11
CA LEU A 99 -1.70 -7.50 -5.84
C LEU A 99 -1.82 -7.61 -7.36
N LYS A 100 -2.12 -8.81 -7.88
CA LYS A 100 -2.36 -9.02 -9.32
C LYS A 100 -3.65 -8.30 -9.74
N LEU A 101 -4.73 -8.51 -9.00
CA LEU A 101 -6.02 -7.90 -9.28
C LEU A 101 -5.94 -6.37 -9.23
N TYR A 102 -5.31 -5.82 -8.19
CA TYR A 102 -5.02 -4.38 -8.07
C TYR A 102 -4.37 -3.83 -9.34
N ARG A 103 -3.33 -4.50 -9.84
CA ARG A 103 -2.59 -4.06 -11.03
C ARG A 103 -3.47 -4.08 -12.28
N GLN A 104 -4.27 -5.13 -12.45
CA GLN A 104 -5.19 -5.26 -13.57
C GLN A 104 -6.22 -4.12 -13.55
N ILE A 105 -6.90 -3.93 -12.43
CA ILE A 105 -7.91 -2.87 -12.26
C ILE A 105 -7.30 -1.49 -12.47
N ARG A 106 -6.12 -1.22 -11.90
CA ARG A 106 -5.39 0.03 -12.12
C ARG A 106 -5.17 0.29 -13.61
N ASN A 107 -4.60 -0.68 -14.33
CA ASN A 107 -4.29 -0.50 -15.75
C ASN A 107 -5.57 -0.24 -16.56
N THR A 108 -6.62 -1.00 -16.29
CA THR A 108 -7.90 -0.88 -17.00
C THR A 108 -8.61 0.44 -16.73
N LEU A 109 -8.67 0.89 -15.47
CA LEU A 109 -9.28 2.18 -15.13
C LEU A 109 -8.46 3.38 -15.64
N HIS A 110 -7.14 3.23 -15.82
CA HIS A 110 -6.29 4.31 -16.36
C HIS A 110 -6.21 4.35 -17.89
N HIS A 111 -6.61 3.29 -18.60
CA HIS A 111 -6.45 3.19 -20.05
C HIS A 111 -7.76 3.02 -20.82
N ASP A 112 -8.78 2.40 -20.23
CA ASP A 112 -9.97 1.92 -20.96
C ASP A 112 -11.30 2.35 -20.29
N ASP A 113 -11.30 3.43 -19.49
CA ASP A 113 -12.50 3.99 -18.82
C ASP A 113 -13.39 2.94 -18.11
N GLY A 114 -12.79 1.90 -17.53
CA GLY A 114 -13.53 0.86 -16.80
C GLY A 114 -14.10 -0.27 -17.68
N ALA A 115 -13.69 -0.36 -18.94
CA ALA A 115 -13.98 -1.52 -19.79
C ALA A 115 -13.54 -2.84 -19.12
N SER A 116 -14.13 -3.94 -19.56
CA SER A 116 -13.90 -5.25 -18.97
C SER A 116 -12.44 -5.70 -18.92
N LEU A 117 -12.07 -6.39 -17.83
CA LEU A 117 -10.74 -7.01 -17.65
C LEU A 117 -10.40 -8.06 -18.71
N SER A 118 -11.39 -8.57 -19.46
CA SER A 118 -11.25 -9.65 -20.43
C SER A 118 -11.58 -9.24 -21.87
N GLY A 119 -11.96 -7.98 -22.10
CA GLY A 119 -12.54 -7.53 -23.38
C GLY A 119 -13.96 -8.04 -23.63
N ASN A 120 -14.54 -8.82 -22.70
CA ASN A 120 -15.96 -9.16 -22.70
C ASN A 120 -16.78 -8.00 -22.07
N PRO A 121 -17.59 -7.25 -22.81
CA PRO A 121 -18.38 -6.13 -22.28
C PRO A 121 -19.36 -6.52 -21.15
N GLU A 122 -19.61 -7.80 -20.91
CA GLU A 122 -20.43 -8.29 -19.78
C GLU A 122 -19.66 -8.46 -18.45
N THR A 123 -18.36 -8.15 -18.40
CA THR A 123 -17.54 -8.27 -17.18
C THR A 123 -16.93 -6.94 -16.76
N GLU A 124 -17.77 -5.92 -16.61
CA GLU A 124 -17.42 -4.61 -16.04
C GLU A 124 -16.82 -4.78 -14.62
N ILE A 125 -15.85 -3.94 -14.26
CA ILE A 125 -15.18 -4.05 -12.96
C ILE A 125 -16.10 -3.49 -11.88
N HIS A 126 -16.71 -4.34 -11.05
CA HIS A 126 -17.54 -3.88 -9.94
C HIS A 126 -16.72 -3.76 -8.66
N LEU A 127 -16.31 -2.54 -8.31
CA LEU A 127 -15.61 -2.24 -7.05
C LEU A 127 -16.59 -2.04 -5.88
N LEU A 128 -17.37 -3.07 -5.60
CA LEU A 128 -18.35 -3.09 -4.52
C LEU A 128 -17.69 -2.90 -3.14
N PRO A 129 -18.45 -2.56 -2.08
CA PRO A 129 -17.90 -2.27 -0.75
C PRO A 129 -16.94 -3.33 -0.19
N GLU A 130 -17.21 -4.61 -0.41
CA GLU A 130 -16.32 -5.70 0.01
C GLU A 130 -14.96 -5.65 -0.70
N TYR A 131 -14.94 -5.42 -2.02
CA TYR A 131 -13.68 -5.26 -2.77
C TYR A 131 -12.89 -4.05 -2.30
N MET A 132 -13.58 -2.92 -2.06
CA MET A 132 -12.94 -1.71 -1.54
C MET A 132 -12.36 -1.92 -0.14
N GLU A 133 -13.00 -2.74 0.71
CA GLU A 133 -12.44 -3.12 2.01
C GLU A 133 -11.22 -4.03 1.85
N ASN A 134 -11.29 -5.04 0.98
CA ASN A 134 -10.17 -5.94 0.69
C ASN A 134 -8.94 -5.15 0.20
N PHE A 135 -9.12 -4.15 -0.67
CA PHE A 135 -8.03 -3.26 -1.08
C PHE A 135 -7.51 -2.37 0.05
N PHE A 136 -8.40 -1.88 0.92
CA PHE A 136 -7.97 -1.14 2.11
C PHE A 136 -7.07 -1.99 3.02
N GLU A 137 -7.47 -3.23 3.29
CA GLU A 137 -6.70 -4.17 4.11
C GLU A 137 -5.37 -4.53 3.47
N LEU A 138 -5.38 -4.87 2.17
CA LEU A 138 -4.17 -5.15 1.39
C LEU A 138 -3.18 -3.97 1.46
N PHE A 139 -3.67 -2.74 1.28
CA PHE A 139 -2.80 -1.56 1.29
C PHE A 139 -2.29 -1.25 2.70
N CYS A 140 -3.08 -1.49 3.74
CA CYS A 140 -2.61 -1.39 5.12
C CYS A 140 -1.53 -2.43 5.43
N TRP A 141 -1.68 -3.66 4.95
CA TRP A 141 -0.68 -4.71 5.07
C TRP A 141 0.62 -4.32 4.36
N ILE A 142 0.55 -3.89 3.10
CA ILE A 142 1.72 -3.37 2.35
C ILE A 142 2.44 -2.28 3.16
N GLY A 143 1.68 -1.34 3.73
CA GLY A 143 2.24 -0.28 4.56
C GLY A 143 3.02 -0.81 5.77
N THR A 144 2.53 -1.87 6.40
CA THR A 144 3.16 -2.50 7.57
C THR A 144 4.45 -3.22 7.18
N GLU A 145 4.44 -3.96 6.08
CA GLU A 145 5.62 -4.69 5.60
C GLU A 145 6.72 -3.75 5.13
N VAL A 146 6.38 -2.67 4.41
CA VAL A 146 7.36 -1.67 3.97
C VAL A 146 7.99 -0.95 5.17
N GLU A 147 7.20 -0.56 6.18
CA GLU A 147 7.72 0.05 7.41
C GLU A 147 8.66 -0.93 8.16
N THR A 148 8.32 -2.22 8.18
CA THR A 148 9.13 -3.26 8.84
C THR A 148 10.44 -3.51 8.10
N ALA A 149 10.39 -3.67 6.77
CA ALA A 149 11.56 -3.87 5.93
C ALA A 149 12.54 -2.70 6.01
N ASN A 150 12.05 -1.45 5.99
CA ASN A 150 12.90 -0.27 6.09
C ASN A 150 13.59 -0.15 7.47
N ARG A 151 12.93 -0.58 8.55
CA ARG A 151 13.57 -0.58 9.89
C ARG A 151 14.66 -1.64 10.02
N ALA A 152 14.52 -2.79 9.35
CA ALA A 152 15.54 -3.83 9.34
C ALA A 152 16.84 -3.32 8.68
N ASP A 153 16.74 -2.61 7.56
CA ASP A 153 17.86 -1.97 6.88
C ASP A 153 18.59 -0.93 7.77
N GLU A 154 17.84 -0.10 8.50
CA GLU A 154 18.40 0.88 9.43
C GLU A 154 19.12 0.23 10.62
N GLY A 155 18.67 -0.97 11.02
CA GLY A 155 19.27 -1.78 12.08
C GLY A 155 20.61 -2.43 11.69
N GLU A 156 20.73 -2.94 10.46
CA GLU A 156 21.98 -3.52 9.94
C GLU A 156 23.05 -2.45 9.63
N SER A 157 22.63 -1.22 9.33
CA SER A 157 23.52 -0.08 9.03
C SER A 157 24.24 0.50 10.26
N ARG A 158 23.99 -0.01 11.47
CA ARG A 158 24.57 0.49 12.75
C ARG A 158 25.45 -0.53 13.46
N GLN A 159 26.32 -1.25 12.75
CA GLN A 159 27.55 -1.71 13.41
C GLN A 159 28.48 -0.50 13.56
N PRO A 160 28.86 -0.07 14.78
CA PRO A 160 29.95 0.89 14.90
C PRO A 160 31.18 0.23 14.28
N ALA A 161 31.79 0.90 13.29
CA ALA A 161 33.11 0.54 12.83
C ALA A 161 33.98 0.34 14.07
N ALA A 162 34.54 -0.85 14.23
CA ALA A 162 35.45 -1.15 15.32
C ALA A 162 36.46 0.00 15.41
N PRO A 163 36.72 0.56 16.60
CA PRO A 163 37.65 1.67 16.73
C PRO A 163 38.96 1.23 16.10
N PHE A 164 39.41 2.01 15.11
CA PHE A 164 40.65 1.81 14.41
C PHE A 164 41.77 1.74 15.45
N ALA A 165 42.24 0.54 15.76
CA ALA A 165 43.34 0.33 16.68
C ALA A 165 44.59 0.90 16.01
N LEU A 166 45.00 2.10 16.44
CA LEU A 166 46.31 2.64 16.08
C LEU A 166 47.38 1.65 16.55
N PRO A 167 48.36 1.29 15.71
CA PRO A 167 49.47 0.46 16.15
C PRO A 167 50.23 1.23 17.25
N SER A 168 50.19 0.68 18.46
CA SER A 168 50.99 1.13 19.60
C SER A 168 52.46 1.09 19.19
N ARG A 169 53.07 2.26 19.02
CA ARG A 169 54.52 2.39 18.85
C ARG A 169 55.18 1.79 20.09
N GLY A 170 55.97 0.74 19.87
CA GLY A 170 56.79 0.11 20.90
C GLY A 170 57.62 1.14 21.66
N ALA A 171 57.33 1.27 22.95
CA ALA A 171 58.25 1.86 23.89
C ALA A 171 59.29 0.78 24.21
N SER A 172 60.52 0.97 23.71
CA SER A 172 61.69 0.25 24.18
C SER A 172 61.80 0.39 25.69
N GLU A 173 61.73 -0.75 26.38
CA GLU A 173 62.14 -0.87 27.77
C GLU A 173 63.61 -0.47 27.89
N LYS A 174 63.88 0.53 28.74
CA LYS A 174 65.22 0.80 29.27
C LYS A 174 65.53 -0.29 30.30
N PRO A 175 66.69 -0.96 30.24
CA PRO A 175 67.25 -1.57 31.43
C PRO A 175 68.12 -0.55 32.18
N SER A 176 68.01 -0.56 33.50
CA SER A 176 68.97 -0.01 34.46
C SER A 176 68.96 -0.98 35.65
N PRO A 177 69.95 -0.98 36.55
CA PRO A 177 71.35 -0.56 36.45
C PRO A 177 72.29 -1.72 36.85
N LEU A 178 73.60 -1.60 36.62
CA LEU A 178 74.59 -2.36 37.40
C LEU A 178 75.83 -1.49 37.62
N SER A 179 75.99 -1.11 38.88
CA SER A 179 77.25 -0.68 39.49
C SER A 179 78.29 -1.79 39.41
N ASP A 180 79.54 -1.48 39.10
CA ASP A 180 80.63 -1.65 40.07
C ASP A 180 82.01 -1.26 39.46
N ARG A 181 82.75 -0.51 40.28
CA ARG A 181 84.19 -0.58 40.57
C ARG A 181 85.20 -0.79 39.43
N GLY A 182 86.14 0.16 39.35
CA GLY A 182 87.45 0.03 38.70
C GLY A 182 88.09 1.38 38.49
#